data_AF-A0A8T2SGW6-F1
#
_entry.id   AF-A0A8T2SGW6-F1
#
_cell.length_a   1.000
_cell.length_b   1.000
_cell.length_c   1.000
_cell.angle_alpha   90.00
_cell.angle_beta   90.00
_cell.angle_gamma   90.00
#
_symmetry.space_group_name_H-M   'P 1'
#
loop_
_entity.id
_entity.type
_entity.pdbx_description
1 polymer ?
#
loop_
_entity_poly.entity_id
_entity_poly.type
_entity_poly.pdbx_seq_one_letter_code
_entity_poly.pdbx_strand_id
1 'polypeptide(L)'
;MEWILKKKKAFDQRGDMAVTAWAEQQQRELSLKARRLAKYKMDPEEERRILAKEKKASVTQFESTLRRHTLVLKKRDLMRRKMDEKAQKQLIQNLLAKEGLELAEESEDD
;
A
#
# COMPACT_ATOMS: atom_id res chain seq x y z
N MET A 1 21.10 -13.53 7.43
CA MET A 1 20.16 -13.14 6.34
C MET A 1 18.74 -13.69 6.54
N GLU A 2 18.58 -14.97 6.88
CA GLU A 2 17.26 -15.64 6.93
C GLU A 2 16.25 -15.03 7.94
N TRP A 3 16.73 -14.55 9.09
CA TRP A 3 15.86 -13.96 10.13
C TRP A 3 15.24 -12.61 9.69
N ILE A 4 15.97 -11.83 8.89
CA ILE A 4 15.51 -10.53 8.36
C ILE A 4 14.41 -10.77 7.32
N LEU A 5 14.60 -11.76 6.44
CA LEU A 5 13.61 -12.19 5.45
C LEU A 5 12.32 -12.68 6.11
N LYS A 6 12.42 -13.46 7.20
CA LYS A 6 11.26 -13.93 7.98
C LYS A 6 10.50 -12.77 8.63
N LYS A 7 11.20 -11.79 9.24
CA LYS A 7 10.55 -10.59 9.80
C LYS A 7 9.87 -9.74 8.72
N LYS A 8 10.49 -9.60 7.55
CA LYS A 8 9.92 -8.88 6.41
C LYS A 8 8.61 -9.52 5.92
N LYS A 9 8.63 -10.84 5.70
CA LYS A 9 7.43 -11.60 5.28
C LYS A 9 6.29 -11.49 6.30
N ALA A 10 6.61 -11.53 7.59
CA ALA A 10 5.62 -11.37 8.66
C ALA A 10 5.04 -9.95 8.74
N PHE A 11 5.84 -8.92 8.44
CA PHE A 11 5.37 -7.53 8.40
C PHE A 11 4.44 -7.30 7.20
N ASP A 12 4.82 -7.77 6.01
CA ASP A 12 4.01 -7.64 4.80
C ASP A 12 2.68 -8.43 4.96
N GLN A 13 2.72 -9.66 5.51
CA GLN A 13 1.50 -10.43 5.83
C GLN A 13 0.58 -9.71 6.83
N ARG A 14 1.12 -9.05 7.85
CA ARG A 14 0.32 -8.26 8.79
C ARG A 14 -0.29 -7.03 8.12
N GLY A 15 0.43 -6.40 7.19
CA GLY A 15 -0.09 -5.31 6.36
C GLY A 15 -1.27 -5.76 5.51
N ASP A 16 -1.14 -6.89 4.81
CA ASP A 16 -2.20 -7.46 3.97
C ASP A 16 -3.41 -7.90 4.83
N MET A 17 -3.18 -8.49 6.00
CA MET A 17 -4.24 -8.82 6.96
C MET A 17 -4.95 -7.57 7.50
N ALA A 18 -4.23 -6.47 7.74
CA ALA A 18 -4.84 -5.23 8.19
C ALA A 18 -5.72 -4.58 7.11
N VAL A 19 -5.29 -4.65 5.84
CA VAL A 19 -6.06 -4.14 4.70
C VAL A 19 -7.31 -4.97 4.46
N THR A 20 -7.19 -6.30 4.51
CA THR A 20 -8.35 -7.21 4.36
C THR A 20 -9.34 -7.03 5.49
N ALA A 21 -8.89 -6.98 6.75
CA ALA A 21 -9.75 -6.72 7.90
C ALA A 21 -10.46 -5.36 7.81
N TRP A 22 -9.77 -4.31 7.35
CA TRP A 22 -10.38 -3.00 7.15
C TRP A 22 -11.42 -3.00 6.02
N ALA A 23 -11.13 -3.66 4.90
CA ALA A 23 -12.08 -3.81 3.81
C ALA A 23 -13.33 -4.62 4.23
N GLU A 24 -13.14 -5.70 5.00
CA GLU A 24 -14.24 -6.49 5.56
C GLU A 24 -15.09 -5.68 6.55
N GLN A 25 -14.45 -4.86 7.40
CA GLN A 25 -15.16 -3.96 8.30
C GLN A 25 -16.01 -2.95 7.52
N GLN A 26 -15.45 -2.33 6.47
CA GLN A 26 -16.19 -1.39 5.63
C GLN A 26 -17.37 -2.05 4.91
N GLN A 27 -17.19 -3.27 4.41
CA GLN A 27 -18.26 -4.05 3.79
C GLN A 27 -19.37 -4.42 4.78
N ARG A 28 -19.00 -4.75 6.02
CA ARG A 28 -19.94 -5.05 7.11
C ARG A 28 -20.73 -3.80 7.52
N GLU A 29 -20.09 -2.64 7.60
CA GLU A 29 -20.77 -1.37 7.88
C GLU A 29 -21.76 -0.99 6.79
N LEU A 30 -21.40 -1.15 5.51
CA LEU A 30 -22.32 -0.96 4.38
C LEU A 30 -23.52 -1.92 4.46
N SER A 31 -23.27 -3.20 4.71
CA SER A 31 -24.34 -4.20 4.86
C SER A 31 -25.29 -3.88 6.02
N LEU A 32 -24.76 -3.40 7.15
CA LEU A 32 -25.56 -2.98 8.29
C LEU A 32 -26.38 -1.72 7.99
N LYS A 33 -25.83 -0.74 7.25
CA LYS A 33 -26.56 0.44 6.80
C LYS A 33 -27.70 0.07 5.85
N ALA A 34 -27.43 -0.79 4.85
CA ALA A 34 -28.46 -1.30 3.94
C ALA A 34 -29.58 -2.05 4.68
N ARG A 35 -29.24 -2.88 5.69
CA ARG A 35 -30.23 -3.55 6.54
C ARG A 35 -31.06 -2.58 7.39
N ARG A 36 -30.47 -1.46 7.85
CA ARG A 36 -31.21 -0.42 8.59
C ARG A 36 -32.15 0.35 7.66
N LEU A 37 -31.71 0.66 6.45
CA LEU A 37 -32.53 1.32 5.42
C LEU A 37 -33.71 0.43 5.00
N ALA A 38 -33.49 -0.87 4.79
CA ALA A 38 -34.54 -1.84 4.47
C ALA A 38 -35.57 -2.05 5.60
N LYS A 39 -35.30 -1.59 6.83
CA LYS A 39 -36.27 -1.58 7.94
C LYS A 39 -37.14 -0.32 7.93
N TYR A 40 -36.71 0.75 7.27
CA TYR A 40 -37.56 1.91 7.02
C TYR A 40 -38.53 1.55 5.89
N LYS A 41 -39.81 1.90 6.02
CA LYS A 41 -40.81 1.71 4.95
C LYS A 41 -40.49 2.66 3.78
N MET A 42 -39.54 2.27 2.94
CA MET A 42 -39.18 2.96 1.69
C MET A 42 -39.84 2.21 0.53
N ASP A 43 -40.19 2.94 -0.53
CA ASP A 43 -40.72 2.31 -1.73
C ASP A 43 -39.66 1.36 -2.35
N PRO A 44 -40.03 0.15 -2.82
CA PRO A 44 -39.07 -0.85 -3.31
C PRO A 44 -38.17 -0.37 -4.45
N GLU A 45 -38.63 0.59 -5.26
CA GLU A 45 -37.83 1.19 -6.33
C GLU A 45 -36.74 2.12 -5.82
N GLU A 46 -37.03 2.89 -4.76
CA GLU A 46 -36.06 3.79 -4.14
C GLU A 46 -34.95 3.00 -3.45
N GLU A 47 -35.31 1.90 -2.77
CA GLU A 47 -34.33 0.97 -2.19
C GLU A 47 -33.37 0.42 -3.25
N ARG A 48 -33.89 -0.01 -4.40
CA ARG A 48 -33.06 -0.50 -5.52
C ARG A 48 -32.11 0.57 -6.05
N ARG A 49 -32.59 1.82 -6.20
CA ARG A 49 -31.74 2.95 -6.63
C ARG A 49 -30.64 3.26 -5.62
N ILE A 50 -30.96 3.27 -4.33
CA ILE A 50 -30.00 3.51 -3.26
C ILE A 50 -28.95 2.39 -3.22
N LEU A 51 -29.38 1.12 -3.25
CA LEU A 51 -28.48 -0.04 -3.29
C LEU A 51 -27.54 -0.01 -4.50
N ALA A 52 -28.05 0.34 -5.68
CA ALA A 52 -27.22 0.45 -6.88
C ALA A 52 -26.17 1.57 -6.73
N LYS A 53 -26.55 2.71 -6.15
CA LYS A 53 -25.65 3.83 -5.88
C LYS A 53 -24.59 3.48 -4.83
N GLU A 54 -24.99 2.81 -3.74
CA GLU A 54 -24.07 2.35 -2.71
C GLU A 54 -23.10 1.30 -3.25
N LYS A 55 -23.57 0.34 -4.06
CA LYS A 55 -22.72 -0.66 -4.70
C LYS A 55 -21.71 -0.04 -5.67
N LYS A 56 -22.13 0.98 -6.44
CA LYS A 56 -21.22 1.74 -7.30
C LYS A 56 -20.16 2.47 -6.47
N ALA A 57 -20.58 3.14 -5.40
CA ALA A 57 -19.68 3.86 -4.50
C ALA A 57 -18.67 2.90 -3.82
N SER A 58 -19.12 1.73 -3.38
CA SER A 58 -18.24 0.73 -2.74
C SER A 58 -17.16 0.23 -3.69
N VAL A 59 -17.51 -0.05 -4.95
CA VAL A 59 -16.55 -0.47 -5.99
C VAL A 59 -15.53 0.64 -6.25
N THR A 60 -15.97 1.88 -6.44
CA THR A 60 -15.04 3.00 -6.66
C THR A 60 -14.12 3.24 -5.47
N GLN A 61 -14.63 3.09 -4.25
CA GLN A 61 -13.84 3.24 -3.04
C GLN A 61 -12.79 2.13 -2.92
N PHE A 62 -13.18 0.88 -3.18
CA PHE A 62 -12.27 -0.27 -3.19
C PHE A 62 -11.15 -0.10 -4.22
N GLU A 63 -11.49 0.25 -5.47
CA GLU A 63 -10.50 0.51 -6.52
C GLU A 63 -9.54 1.64 -6.13
N SER A 64 -10.06 2.76 -5.59
CA SER A 64 -9.22 3.89 -5.19
C SER A 64 -8.28 3.52 -4.03
N THR A 65 -8.74 2.68 -3.10
CA THR A 65 -7.95 2.23 -1.95
C THR A 65 -6.86 1.27 -2.41
N LEU A 66 -7.18 0.30 -3.27
CA LEU A 66 -6.20 -0.60 -3.88
C LEU A 66 -5.12 0.17 -4.63
N ARG A 67 -5.50 1.14 -5.49
CA ARG A 67 -4.53 1.97 -6.23
C ARG A 67 -3.60 2.73 -5.30
N ARG A 68 -4.14 3.38 -4.26
CA ARG A 68 -3.35 4.08 -3.24
C ARG A 68 -2.39 3.14 -2.53
N HIS A 69 -2.85 1.96 -2.13
CA HIS A 69 -2.03 0.99 -1.42
C HIS A 69 -0.88 0.46 -2.28
N THR A 70 -1.16 0.09 -3.53
CA THR A 70 -0.15 -0.33 -4.50
C THR A 70 0.91 0.76 -4.71
N LEU A 71 0.51 2.04 -4.78
CA LEU A 71 1.46 3.15 -4.88
C LEU A 71 2.34 3.29 -3.63
N VAL A 72 1.78 3.12 -2.44
CA VAL A 72 2.55 3.15 -1.18
C VAL A 72 3.59 2.02 -1.13
N LEU A 73 3.22 0.81 -1.55
CA LEU A 73 4.14 -0.32 -1.64
C LEU A 73 5.24 -0.07 -2.67
N LYS A 74 4.89 0.41 -3.87
CA LYS A 74 5.88 0.81 -4.90
C LYS A 74 6.83 1.90 -4.40
N LYS A 75 6.31 2.92 -3.68
CA LYS A 75 7.14 3.97 -3.08
C LYS A 75 8.12 3.39 -2.06
N ARG A 76 7.67 2.46 -1.22
CA ARG A 76 8.55 1.76 -0.26
C ARG A 76 9.63 0.97 -0.97
N ASP A 77 9.30 0.25 -2.03
CA ASP A 77 10.27 -0.51 -2.82
C ASP A 77 11.32 0.39 -3.49
N LEU A 78 10.88 1.50 -4.09
CA LEU A 78 11.79 2.49 -4.68
C LEU A 78 12.74 3.07 -3.62
N MET A 79 12.23 3.48 -2.46
CA MET A 79 13.08 4.01 -1.39
C MET A 79 14.07 2.96 -0.88
N ARG A 80 13.66 1.69 -0.78
CA ARG A 80 14.57 0.59 -0.41
C ARG A 80 15.69 0.42 -1.43
N ARG A 81 15.37 0.33 -2.73
CA ARG A 81 16.38 0.23 -3.80
C ARG A 81 17.36 1.41 -3.77
N LYS A 82 16.86 2.64 -3.62
CA LYS A 82 17.72 3.82 -3.48
C LYS A 82 18.66 3.74 -2.27
N MET A 83 18.21 3.18 -1.14
CA MET A 83 19.06 2.99 0.04
C MET A 83 20.12 1.90 -0.18
N ASP A 84 19.74 0.78 -0.82
CA ASP A 84 20.66 -0.31 -1.15
C ASP A 84 21.74 0.17 -2.14
N GLU A 85 21.35 0.93 -3.18
CA GLU A 85 22.26 1.57 -4.14
C GLU A 85 23.22 2.54 -3.45
N LYS A 86 22.73 3.39 -2.54
CA LYS A 86 23.59 4.29 -1.76
C LYS A 86 24.58 3.54 -0.89
N ALA A 87 24.14 2.48 -0.20
CA ALA A 87 25.02 1.65 0.61
C ALA A 87 26.09 0.95 -0.24
N GLN A 88 25.72 0.48 -1.43
CA GLN A 88 26.66 -0.12 -2.38
C GLN A 88 27.68 0.89 -2.90
N LYS A 89 27.26 2.11 -3.27
CA LYS A 89 28.16 3.21 -3.66
C LYS A 89 29.15 3.55 -2.54
N GLN A 90 28.67 3.68 -1.30
CA GLN A 90 29.53 3.93 -0.14
C GLN A 90 30.52 2.80 0.12
N LEU A 91 30.09 1.54 -0.03
CA LEU A 91 30.98 0.38 0.10
C LEU A 91 32.08 0.41 -0.96
N ILE A 92 31.73 0.70 -2.22
CA ILE A 92 32.70 0.81 -3.32
C ILE A 92 33.70 1.94 -3.05
N GLN A 93 33.21 3.12 -2.63
CA GLN A 93 34.08 4.25 -2.30
C GLN A 93 35.06 3.92 -1.18
N ASN A 94 34.60 3.25 -0.12
CA ASN A 94 35.45 2.81 0.98
C ASN A 94 36.51 1.77 0.56
N LEU A 95 36.18 0.88 -0.38
CA LEU A 95 37.11 -0.11 -0.91
C LEU A 95 38.16 0.54 -1.81
N LEU A 96 37.75 1.44 -2.70
CA LEU A 96 38.65 2.18 -3.58
C LEU A 96 39.63 3.06 -2.80
N ALA A 97 39.15 3.77 -1.76
CA ALA A 97 40.01 4.58 -0.89
C ALA A 97 41.07 3.72 -0.17
N LYS A 98 40.72 2.48 0.23
CA LYS A 98 41.70 1.54 0.81
C LYS A 98 42.74 1.07 -0.21
N GLU A 99 42.38 1.01 -1.49
CA GLU A 99 43.28 0.69 -2.59
C GLU A 99 44.06 1.92 -3.10
N GLY A 100 43.84 3.11 -2.52
CA GLY A 100 44.52 4.35 -2.89
C GLY A 100 44.00 4.99 -4.18
N LEU A 101 42.81 4.59 -4.63
CA LEU A 101 42.11 5.16 -5.78
C LEU A 101 40.94 6.02 -5.29
N GLU A 102 40.94 7.31 -5.58
CA GLU A 102 39.78 8.18 -5.33
C GLU A 102 38.96 8.33 -6.61
N LEU A 103 37.65 8.09 -6.52
CA LEU A 103 36.72 8.39 -7.62
C LEU A 103 36.55 9.92 -7.67
N ALA A 104 36.67 10.54 -8.84
CA ALA A 104 36.29 11.94 -9.02
C ALA A 104 34.85 12.11 -8.51
N GLU A 105 34.62 13.08 -7.62
CA GLU A 105 33.27 13.41 -7.17
C GLU A 105 32.46 13.82 -8.39
N GLU A 106 31.51 12.97 -8.78
CA GLU A 106 30.54 13.29 -9.82
C GLU A 106 29.64 14.38 -9.23
N SER A 107 29.89 15.63 -9.62
CA SER A 107 29.03 16.76 -9.33
C SER A 107 27.64 16.44 -9.88
N GLU A 108 26.67 16.30 -8.98
CA GLU A 108 25.25 16.27 -9.34
C GLU A 108 24.90 17.64 -9.94
N ASP A 109 25.09 17.80 -11.26
CA ASP A 109 24.58 18.94 -12.02
C ASP A 109 23.05 18.82 -12.16
N ASP A 110 22.36 19.93 -11.88
CA ASP A 110 20.91 20.13 -11.69
C ASP A 110 19.96 19.55 -12.75
#